data_AF-A0A6N8B5E9-F1
#
_entry.id   AF-A0A6N8B5E9-F1
#
_cell.length_a   1.000
_cell.length_b   1.000
_cell.length_c   1.000
_cell.angle_alpha   90.00
_cell.angle_beta   90.00
_cell.angle_gamma   90.00
#
_symmetry.space_group_name_H-M   'P 1'
#
loop_
_entity.id
_entity.type
_entity.pdbx_description
1 polymer ?
#
loop_
_entity_poly.entity_id
_entity_poly.type
_entity_poly.pdbx_seq_one_letter_code
_entity_poly.pdbx_strand_id
1 'polypeptide(L)'
;MVVDNLLTKLLEVSRHKEKLMNQMLHVSKQLADSSDDWESYEKYLGIRQKYIKEIDGLDQQLNMLKEKTVTFIGVSNWDGVKEFHPGMVEEIEQCWKLASKTAEESFELTEQSMIQVERNLKELQHNMKTLQSSKTGVTAYKKRIKQNSGYFLDKKK
;
A
#
# COMPACT_ATOMS: atom_id res chain seq x y z
N MET A 1 8.86 -40.13 -2.29
CA MET A 1 9.81 -39.44 -1.39
C MET A 1 10.29 -38.08 -1.92
N VAL A 2 10.93 -37.98 -3.10
CA VAL A 2 11.44 -36.68 -3.59
C VAL A 2 10.30 -35.71 -3.97
N VAL A 3 9.28 -36.21 -4.68
CA VAL A 3 8.10 -35.41 -5.07
C VAL A 3 7.30 -34.96 -3.85
N ASP A 4 7.06 -35.86 -2.88
CA ASP A 4 6.33 -35.52 -1.65
C ASP A 4 7.04 -34.42 -0.84
N ASN A 5 8.39 -34.44 -0.81
CA ASN A 5 9.18 -33.39 -0.19
C ASN A 5 9.06 -32.05 -0.94
N LEU A 6 9.06 -32.08 -2.27
CA LEU A 6 8.84 -30.87 -3.08
C LEU A 6 7.44 -30.29 -2.82
N LEU A 7 6.39 -31.11 -2.84
CA LEU A 7 5.02 -30.70 -2.56
C LEU A 7 4.85 -30.17 -1.13
N THR A 8 5.49 -30.82 -0.15
CA THR A 8 5.50 -30.34 1.25
C THR A 8 6.13 -28.96 1.36
N LYS A 9 7.30 -28.75 0.75
CA LYS A 9 7.93 -27.42 0.70
C LYS A 9 7.08 -26.39 -0.01
N LEU A 10 6.42 -26.79 -1.10
CA LEU A 10 5.54 -25.92 -1.87
C LEU A 10 4.35 -25.47 -1.03
N LEU A 11 3.77 -26.37 -0.23
CA LEU A 11 2.73 -26.06 0.74
C LEU A 11 3.23 -25.15 1.88
N GLU A 12 4.42 -25.42 2.44
CA GLU A 12 5.04 -24.58 3.48
C GLU A 12 5.25 -23.14 3.00
N VAL A 13 5.83 -22.97 1.81
CA VAL A 13 6.04 -21.65 1.19
C VAL A 13 4.70 -20.98 0.88
N SER A 14 3.70 -21.73 0.42
CA SER A 14 2.36 -21.19 0.13
C SER A 14 1.66 -20.68 1.39
N ARG A 15 1.70 -21.44 2.49
CA ARG A 15 1.17 -21.02 3.79
C ARG A 15 1.92 -19.83 4.37
N HIS A 16 3.23 -19.77 4.17
CA HIS A 16 4.02 -18.60 4.58
C HIS A 16 3.59 -17.36 3.79
N LYS A 17 3.42 -17.47 2.47
CA LYS A 17 2.91 -16.37 1.62
C LYS A 17 1.52 -15.92 2.09
N GLU A 18 0.62 -16.86 2.35
CA GLU A 18 -0.73 -16.57 2.86
C GLU A 18 -0.67 -15.78 4.18
N LYS A 19 0.19 -16.19 5.12
CA LYS A 19 0.40 -15.48 6.37
C LYS A 19 0.89 -14.05 6.16
N LEU A 20 1.88 -13.86 5.29
CA LEU A 20 2.39 -12.51 4.96
C LEU A 20 1.32 -11.65 4.28
N MET A 21 0.50 -12.23 3.39
CA MET A 21 -0.64 -11.52 2.78
C MET A 21 -1.63 -11.04 3.84
N ASN A 22 -1.97 -11.88 4.81
CA ASN A 22 -2.87 -11.48 5.91
C ASN A 22 -2.28 -10.38 6.79
N GLN A 23 -0.97 -10.43 7.06
CA GLN A 23 -0.27 -9.35 7.76
C GLN A 23 -0.24 -8.06 6.93
N MET A 24 -0.03 -8.16 5.62
CA MET A 24 -0.08 -7.02 4.71
C MET A 24 -1.47 -6.39 4.67
N LEU A 25 -2.54 -7.20 4.64
CA LEU A 25 -3.92 -6.71 4.74
C LEU A 25 -4.16 -5.95 6.05
N HIS A 26 -3.66 -6.46 7.17
CA HIS A 26 -3.75 -5.76 8.45
C HIS A 26 -3.04 -4.39 8.41
N VAL A 27 -1.84 -4.34 7.82
CA VAL A 27 -1.12 -3.07 7.62
C VAL A 27 -1.85 -2.13 6.66
N SER A 28 -2.49 -2.63 5.60
CA SER A 28 -3.30 -1.81 4.69
C SER A 28 -4.50 -1.18 5.38
N LYS A 29 -5.13 -1.88 6.35
CA LYS A 29 -6.17 -1.30 7.21
C LYS A 29 -5.61 -0.19 8.10
N GLN A 30 -4.47 -0.44 8.75
CA GLN A 30 -3.80 0.58 9.58
C GLN A 30 -3.39 1.81 8.77
N LEU A 31 -2.94 1.62 7.52
CA LEU A 31 -2.65 2.71 6.59
C LEU A 31 -3.88 3.59 6.34
N ALA A 32 -5.01 2.96 6.00
CA ALA A 32 -6.27 3.67 5.76
C ALA A 32 -6.73 4.47 6.99
N ASP A 33 -6.62 3.87 8.19
CA ASP A 33 -6.99 4.50 9.46
C ASP A 33 -6.04 5.65 9.86
N SER A 34 -4.78 5.62 9.41
CA SER A 34 -3.75 6.61 9.74
C SER A 34 -3.65 7.80 8.78
N SER A 35 -4.65 8.02 7.93
CA SER A 35 -4.60 9.05 6.86
C SER A 35 -4.42 10.50 7.33
N ASP A 36 -4.67 10.78 8.61
CA ASP A 36 -4.49 12.10 9.23
C ASP A 36 -3.20 12.22 10.07
N ASP A 37 -2.49 11.11 10.31
CA ASP A 37 -1.21 11.07 11.03
C ASP A 37 -0.08 10.62 10.09
N TRP A 38 0.65 11.60 9.56
CA TRP A 38 1.71 11.35 8.58
C TRP A 38 2.83 10.43 9.11
N GLU A 39 3.18 10.51 10.40
CA GLU A 39 4.26 9.70 10.95
C GLU A 39 3.85 8.21 11.02
N SER A 40 2.62 7.95 11.48
CA SER A 40 2.05 6.60 11.46
C SER A 40 1.86 6.08 10.03
N TYR A 41 1.39 6.94 9.12
CA TYR A 41 1.19 6.60 7.71
C TYR A 41 2.50 6.16 7.03
N GLU A 42 3.56 6.95 7.18
CA GLU A 42 4.89 6.66 6.62
C GLU A 42 5.46 5.34 7.20
N LYS A 43 5.30 5.14 8.52
CA LYS A 43 5.71 3.90 9.19
C LYS A 43 5.01 2.67 8.58
N TYR A 44 3.68 2.69 8.46
CA TYR A 44 2.93 1.55 7.93
C TYR A 44 3.21 1.31 6.45
N LEU A 45 3.45 2.37 5.67
CA LEU A 45 3.87 2.26 4.27
C LEU A 45 5.22 1.54 4.16
N GLY A 46 6.17 1.89 5.02
CA GLY A 46 7.47 1.22 5.11
C GLY A 46 7.36 -0.26 5.48
N ILE A 47 6.47 -0.62 6.42
CA ILE A 47 6.20 -2.02 6.78
C ILE A 47 5.60 -2.77 5.59
N ARG A 48 4.60 -2.19 4.92
CA ARG A 48 3.96 -2.78 3.74
C ARG A 48 4.97 -3.06 2.63
N GLN A 49 5.89 -2.13 2.37
CA GLN A 49 6.94 -2.30 1.36
C GLN A 49 7.91 -3.45 1.69
N LYS A 50 8.15 -3.73 2.98
CA LYS A 50 8.93 -4.90 3.40
C LYS A 50 8.19 -6.20 3.08
N TYR A 51 6.91 -6.29 3.43
CA TYR A 51 6.10 -7.47 3.10
C TYR A 51 6.01 -7.75 1.61
N ILE A 52 5.87 -6.70 0.77
CA ILE A 52 5.90 -6.88 -0.69
C ILE A 52 7.20 -7.56 -1.14
N LYS A 53 8.35 -7.06 -0.68
CA LYS A 53 9.65 -7.63 -1.05
C LYS A 53 9.80 -9.09 -0.59
N GLU A 54 9.31 -9.42 0.59
CA GLU A 54 9.33 -10.79 1.10
C GLU A 54 8.42 -11.71 0.28
N ILE A 55 7.22 -11.24 -0.06
CA ILE A 55 6.25 -11.95 -0.91
C ILE A 55 6.83 -12.19 -2.31
N ASP A 56 7.46 -11.18 -2.92
CA ASP A 56 8.12 -11.33 -4.23
C ASP A 56 9.18 -12.45 -4.20
N GLY A 57 9.94 -12.53 -3.11
CA GLY A 57 10.92 -13.60 -2.89
C GLY A 57 10.27 -14.98 -2.72
N LEU A 58 9.11 -15.07 -2.07
CA LEU A 58 8.34 -16.31 -1.97
C LEU A 58 7.74 -16.72 -3.31
N ASP A 59 7.30 -15.78 -4.14
CA ASP A 59 6.74 -16.06 -5.46
C ASP A 59 7.77 -16.64 -6.42
N GLN A 60 9.00 -16.12 -6.38
CA GLN A 60 10.11 -16.73 -7.10
C GLN A 60 10.37 -18.17 -6.63
N GLN A 61 10.38 -18.40 -5.32
CA GLN A 61 10.57 -19.74 -4.76
C GLN A 61 9.43 -20.71 -5.13
N LEU A 62 8.18 -20.26 -5.08
CA LEU A 62 7.01 -21.05 -5.49
C LEU A 62 7.10 -21.46 -6.95
N ASN A 63 7.43 -20.52 -7.84
CA ASN A 63 7.58 -20.80 -9.27
C ASN A 63 8.68 -21.84 -9.52
N MET A 64 9.85 -21.67 -8.89
CA MET A 64 10.94 -22.64 -8.99
C MET A 64 10.56 -24.04 -8.46
N LEU A 65 9.85 -24.11 -7.33
CA LEU A 65 9.40 -25.38 -6.76
C LEU A 65 8.32 -26.04 -7.64
N LYS A 66 7.40 -25.25 -8.21
CA LYS A 66 6.37 -25.70 -9.13
C LYS A 66 6.97 -26.31 -10.39
N GLU A 67 7.90 -25.62 -11.03
CA GLU A 67 8.61 -26.10 -12.22
C GLU A 67 9.40 -27.40 -11.94
N LYS A 68 10.12 -27.46 -10.82
CA LYS A 68 10.81 -28.68 -10.38
C LYS A 68 9.84 -29.83 -10.18
N THR A 69 8.70 -29.58 -9.55
CA THR A 69 7.70 -30.62 -9.28
C THR A 69 7.11 -31.19 -10.57
N VAL A 70 6.70 -30.32 -11.49
CA VAL A 70 6.21 -30.71 -12.84
C VAL A 70 7.25 -31.55 -13.58
N THR A 71 8.51 -31.11 -13.57
CA THR A 71 9.62 -31.81 -14.24
C THR A 71 9.91 -33.17 -13.62
N PHE A 72 9.93 -33.27 -12.28
CA PHE A 72 10.21 -34.53 -11.58
C PHE A 72 9.11 -35.57 -11.76
N ILE A 73 7.85 -35.14 -11.84
CA ILE A 73 6.72 -36.04 -12.07
C ILE A 73 6.63 -36.43 -13.56
N GLY A 74 7.17 -35.61 -14.46
CA GLY A 74 7.17 -35.87 -15.90
C GLY A 74 5.86 -35.46 -16.59
N VAL A 75 5.15 -34.48 -16.03
CA VAL A 75 3.94 -33.90 -16.61
C VAL A 75 4.25 -32.60 -17.34
N SER A 76 3.37 -32.19 -18.26
CA SER A 76 3.56 -30.96 -19.05
C SER A 76 3.23 -29.69 -18.29
N ASN A 77 2.36 -29.77 -17.27
CA ASN A 77 1.89 -28.63 -16.50
C ASN A 77 1.48 -29.03 -15.07
N TRP A 78 1.11 -28.04 -14.27
CA TRP A 78 0.72 -28.24 -12.87
C TRP A 78 -0.58 -29.03 -12.70
N ASP A 79 -1.52 -28.88 -13.62
CA ASP A 79 -2.80 -29.62 -13.55
C ASP A 79 -2.57 -31.12 -13.63
N GLY A 80 -1.58 -31.57 -14.42
CA GLY A 80 -1.16 -32.96 -14.47
C GLY A 80 -0.62 -33.49 -13.13
N VAL A 81 -0.10 -32.64 -12.24
CA VAL A 81 0.37 -33.05 -10.91
C VAL A 81 -0.81 -33.49 -10.02
N LYS A 82 -1.99 -32.92 -10.25
CA LYS A 82 -3.21 -33.22 -9.49
C LYS A 82 -3.69 -34.65 -9.69
N GLU A 83 -3.42 -35.24 -10.85
CA GLU A 83 -3.74 -36.65 -11.13
C GLU A 83 -2.97 -37.62 -10.21
N PHE A 84 -1.75 -37.24 -9.80
CA PHE A 84 -0.88 -38.07 -8.95
C PHE A 84 -1.04 -37.72 -7.46
N HIS A 85 -1.24 -36.45 -7.12
CA HIS A 85 -1.27 -35.96 -5.74
C HIS A 85 -2.44 -35.00 -5.46
N PRO A 86 -3.70 -35.43 -5.63
CA PRO A 86 -4.85 -34.53 -5.63
C PRO A 86 -5.02 -33.74 -4.33
N GLY A 87 -4.87 -34.40 -3.17
CA GLY A 87 -5.08 -33.76 -1.86
C GLY A 87 -4.07 -32.66 -1.54
N MET A 88 -2.78 -32.90 -1.76
CA MET A 88 -1.75 -31.87 -1.52
C MET A 88 -1.85 -30.71 -2.51
N VAL A 89 -2.12 -31.01 -3.79
CA VAL A 89 -2.29 -29.98 -4.82
C VAL A 89 -3.50 -29.10 -4.52
N GLU A 90 -4.62 -29.70 -4.12
CA GLU A 90 -5.82 -28.95 -3.74
C GLU A 90 -5.57 -28.04 -2.54
N GLU A 91 -4.84 -28.50 -1.53
CA GLU A 91 -4.49 -27.69 -0.38
C GLU A 91 -3.59 -26.49 -0.75
N ILE A 92 -2.61 -26.71 -1.63
CA ILE A 92 -1.75 -25.65 -2.16
C ILE A 92 -2.59 -24.62 -2.94
N GLU A 93 -3.48 -25.09 -3.81
CA GLU A 93 -4.38 -24.24 -4.61
C GLU A 93 -5.32 -23.41 -3.72
N GLN A 94 -5.80 -23.98 -2.62
CA GLN A 94 -6.60 -23.26 -1.64
C GLN A 94 -5.79 -22.13 -0.97
N CYS A 95 -4.56 -22.40 -0.53
CA CYS A 95 -3.68 -21.36 0.00
C CYS A 95 -3.44 -20.23 -1.02
N TRP A 96 -3.24 -20.56 -2.30
CA TRP A 96 -3.05 -19.56 -3.36
C TRP A 96 -4.29 -18.72 -3.59
N LYS A 97 -5.47 -19.36 -3.60
CA LYS A 97 -6.75 -18.65 -3.76
C LYS A 97 -7.01 -17.69 -2.60
N LEU A 98 -6.76 -18.13 -1.36
CA LEU A 98 -6.88 -17.29 -0.18
C LEU A 98 -5.89 -16.12 -0.24
N ALA A 99 -4.63 -16.38 -0.55
CA ALA A 99 -3.61 -15.35 -0.70
C ALA A 99 -3.96 -14.32 -1.79
N SER A 100 -4.51 -14.76 -2.94
CA SER A 100 -4.95 -13.87 -4.03
C SER A 100 -6.10 -12.97 -3.58
N LYS A 101 -7.11 -13.54 -2.93
CA LYS A 101 -8.24 -12.77 -2.41
C LYS A 101 -7.78 -11.74 -1.38
N THR A 102 -6.91 -12.13 -0.45
CA THR A 102 -6.35 -11.20 0.55
C THR A 102 -5.51 -10.10 -0.11
N ALA A 103 -4.81 -10.41 -1.20
CA ALA A 103 -4.05 -9.43 -1.97
C ALA A 103 -4.95 -8.40 -2.64
N GLU A 104 -6.08 -8.83 -3.24
CA GLU A 104 -7.09 -7.95 -3.83
C GLU A 104 -7.68 -7.00 -2.77
N GLU A 105 -8.15 -7.53 -1.64
CA GLU A 105 -8.68 -6.73 -0.54
C GLU A 105 -7.64 -5.71 0.00
N SER A 106 -6.38 -6.14 0.12
CA SER A 106 -5.28 -5.28 0.55
C SER A 106 -4.97 -4.18 -0.47
N PHE A 107 -5.07 -4.50 -1.76
CA PHE A 107 -4.87 -3.55 -2.85
C PHE A 107 -5.95 -2.46 -2.84
N GLU A 108 -7.22 -2.85 -2.78
CA GLU A 108 -8.37 -1.93 -2.74
C GLU A 108 -8.27 -0.95 -1.56
N LEU A 109 -7.96 -1.46 -0.36
CA LEU A 109 -7.77 -0.61 0.83
C LEU A 109 -6.62 0.39 0.66
N THR A 110 -5.51 -0.06 0.06
CA THR A 110 -4.36 0.81 -0.18
C THR A 110 -4.69 1.90 -1.19
N GLU A 111 -5.41 1.55 -2.26
CA GLU A 111 -5.84 2.49 -3.30
C GLU A 111 -6.79 3.55 -2.72
N GLN A 112 -7.78 3.13 -1.94
CA GLN A 112 -8.70 4.04 -1.26
C GLN A 112 -7.95 4.99 -0.31
N SER A 113 -6.99 4.46 0.46
CA SER A 113 -6.14 5.24 1.34
C SER A 113 -5.32 6.28 0.57
N MET A 114 -4.75 5.91 -0.58
CA MET A 114 -3.98 6.82 -1.43
C MET A 114 -4.85 7.96 -1.96
N ILE A 115 -6.06 7.65 -2.42
CA ILE A 115 -7.03 8.65 -2.87
C ILE A 115 -7.37 9.63 -1.74
N GLN A 116 -7.54 9.14 -0.51
CA GLN A 116 -7.84 9.99 0.65
C GLN A 116 -6.67 10.93 0.98
N VAL A 117 -5.44 10.41 1.01
CA VAL A 117 -4.24 11.22 1.24
C VAL A 117 -4.06 12.29 0.17
N GLU A 118 -4.32 11.98 -1.11
CA GLU A 118 -4.27 12.97 -2.19
C GLU A 118 -5.30 14.09 -2.00
N ARG A 119 -6.50 13.78 -1.50
CA ARG A 119 -7.53 14.79 -1.19
C ARG A 119 -7.06 15.69 -0.04
N ASN A 120 -6.58 15.09 1.05
CA ASN A 120 -6.05 15.81 2.21
C ASN A 120 -4.91 16.77 1.80
N LEU A 121 -4.01 16.33 0.92
CA LEU A 121 -2.92 17.16 0.38
C LEU A 121 -3.44 18.34 -0.46
N LYS A 122 -4.43 18.12 -1.33
CA LYS A 122 -5.03 19.19 -2.13
C LYS A 122 -5.72 20.24 -1.25
N GLU A 123 -6.42 19.80 -0.21
CA GLU A 123 -7.06 20.69 0.76
C GLU A 123 -6.03 21.51 1.55
N LEU A 124 -4.97 20.87 2.05
CA LEU A 124 -3.87 21.55 2.74
C LEU A 124 -3.22 22.62 1.85
N GLN A 125 -2.95 22.29 0.59
CA GLN A 125 -2.40 23.24 -0.39
C GLN A 125 -3.33 24.43 -0.62
N HIS A 126 -4.64 24.19 -0.72
CA HIS A 126 -5.63 25.25 -0.85
C HIS A 126 -5.63 26.16 0.38
N ASN A 127 -5.67 25.58 1.58
CA ASN A 127 -5.65 26.31 2.84
C ASN A 127 -4.38 27.14 3.01
N MET A 128 -3.21 26.62 2.62
CA MET A 128 -1.96 27.37 2.61
C MET A 128 -2.00 28.59 1.67
N LYS A 129 -2.55 28.44 0.45
CA LYS A 129 -2.72 29.57 -0.49
C LYS A 129 -3.65 30.64 0.08
N THR A 130 -4.75 30.23 0.70
CA THR A 130 -5.69 31.14 1.35
C THR A 130 -5.05 31.88 2.52
N LEU A 131 -4.27 31.19 3.36
CA LEU A 131 -3.51 31.80 4.47
C LEU A 131 -2.42 32.77 3.98
N GLN A 132 -1.69 32.44 2.92
CA GLN A 132 -0.72 33.35 2.32
C GLN A 132 -1.39 34.62 1.77
N SER A 133 -2.54 34.45 1.12
CA SER A 133 -3.32 35.55 0.57
C SER A 133 -3.89 36.44 1.67
N SER A 134 -4.42 35.85 2.75
CA SER A 134 -4.94 36.59 3.91
C SER A 134 -3.84 37.31 4.68
N LYS A 135 -2.66 36.69 4.86
CA LYS A 135 -1.48 37.35 5.45
C LYS A 135 -1.06 38.56 4.62
N THR A 136 -1.04 38.43 3.29
CA THR A 136 -0.75 39.56 2.38
C THR A 136 -1.79 40.67 2.52
N GLY A 137 -3.08 40.31 2.57
CA GLY A 137 -4.17 41.25 2.82
C GLY A 137 -4.03 42.00 4.14
N VAL A 138 -3.83 41.29 5.25
CA VAL A 138 -3.61 41.89 6.58
C VAL A 138 -2.38 42.80 6.60
N THR A 139 -1.32 42.43 5.90
CA THR A 139 -0.10 43.25 5.80
C THR A 139 -0.34 44.53 4.99
N ALA A 140 -1.12 44.45 3.91
CA ALA A 140 -1.52 45.61 3.11
C ALA A 140 -2.41 46.58 3.91
N TYR A 141 -3.35 46.06 4.71
CA TYR A 141 -4.17 46.89 5.62
C TYR A 141 -3.32 47.54 6.72
N LYS A 142 -2.38 46.81 7.34
CA LYS A 142 -1.44 47.38 8.33
C LYS A 142 -0.56 48.48 7.74
N LYS A 143 -0.17 48.38 6.46
CA LYS A 143 0.65 49.40 5.77
C LYS A 143 -0.16 50.67 5.46
N ARG A 144 -1.45 50.54 5.11
CA ARG A 144 -2.36 51.69 4.89
C ARG A 144 -2.65 52.48 6.17
N ILE A 145 -2.82 51.82 7.32
CA ILE A 145 -3.06 52.51 8.61
C ILE A 145 -1.85 53.38 9.02
N LYS A 146 -0.62 53.00 8.64
CA LYS A 146 0.59 53.80 8.89
C LYS A 146 0.79 55.00 7.95
N GLN A 147 0.01 55.15 6.87
CA GLN A 147 0.24 56.18 5.84
C GLN A 147 -0.65 57.43 5.95
N ASN A 148 -1.57 57.53 6.92
CA ASN A 148 -2.42 58.73 7.08
C ASN A 148 -1.97 59.63 8.26
N SER A 149 -0.78 60.22 8.16
CA SER A 149 -0.43 61.46 8.89
C SER A 149 -0.13 62.63 7.95
N GLY A 150 -0.77 62.64 6.78
CA GLY A 150 -0.74 63.76 5.85
C GLY A 150 -1.61 64.91 6.36
N TYR A 151 -0.97 65.94 6.89
CA TYR A 151 -1.56 67.24 7.20
C TYR A 151 -2.31 67.79 5.97
N PHE A 152 -3.61 68.03 6.08
CA PHE A 152 -4.34 68.90 5.17
C PHE A 152 -3.94 70.35 5.51
N LEU A 153 -3.04 70.93 4.72
CA LEU A 153 -2.87 72.38 4.69
C LEU A 153 -4.00 72.97 3.85
N ASP A 154 -5.03 73.47 4.56
CA ASP A 154 -6.03 74.38 4.00
C ASP A 154 -5.33 75.65 3.54
N LYS A 155 -5.19 75.83 2.22
CA LYS A 155 -4.78 77.09 1.62
C LYS A 155 -6.03 77.85 1.18
N LYS A 156 -6.67 78.54 2.12
CA LYS A 156 -7.48 79.72 1.80
C LYS A 156 -6.55 80.93 1.61
N LYS A 157 -6.45 81.39 0.36
CA LYS A 157 -6.22 82.79 0.01
C LYS A 157 -6.80 83.05 -1.37
#